data_AF-A0A8J8FBL6-F1
#
_entry.id   AF-A0A8J8FBL6-F1
#
_cell.length_a   1.000
_cell.length_b   1.000
_cell.length_c   1.000
_cell.angle_alpha   90.00
_cell.angle_beta   90.00
_cell.angle_gamma   90.00
#
_symmetry.space_group_name_H-M   'P 1'
#
loop_
_entity.id
_entity.type
_entity.pdbx_description
1 polymer ?
#
loop_
_entity_poly.entity_id
_entity_poly.type
_entity_poly.pdbx_seq_one_letter_code
_entity_poly.pdbx_strand_id
1 'polypeptide(L)'
;MQIVPPLKKLLASTNLQNYPGNYYIFSGDGTGFMPGKTKLNRQRATARWLDTVKNGLGITKDMYALKHTGNIDYLLNNKDNIDLKWQQMQNRHSSSAITERYNRKLGAYFINCSNLHFRDF
;
A
#
# COMPACT_ATOMS: atom_id res chain seq x y z
N MET A 1 -1.77 -0.14 10.85
CA MET A 1 -2.08 -0.37 9.41
C MET A 1 -2.45 -1.83 9.27
N GLN A 2 -3.62 -2.12 8.71
CA GLN A 2 -4.10 -3.49 8.53
C GLN A 2 -3.56 -4.07 7.21
N ILE A 3 -3.04 -5.29 7.23
CA ILE A 3 -2.62 -5.99 6.00
C ILE A 3 -3.87 -6.61 5.37
N VAL A 4 -4.14 -6.28 4.10
CA VAL A 4 -5.31 -6.82 3.37
C VAL A 4 -5.15 -8.33 3.10
N PRO A 5 -6.25 -9.10 3.05
CA PRO A 5 -6.18 -10.56 2.94
C PRO A 5 -5.34 -11.10 1.77
N PRO A 6 -5.38 -10.53 0.55
CA PRO A 6 -4.52 -11.01 -0.55
C PRO A 6 -3.02 -10.86 -0.23
N LEU A 7 -2.62 -9.72 0.34
CA LEU A 7 -1.24 -9.50 0.76
C LEU A 7 -0.85 -10.43 1.92
N LYS A 8 -1.74 -10.67 2.88
CA LYS A 8 -1.51 -11.62 3.97
C LYS A 8 -1.24 -13.04 3.44
N LYS A 9 -2.02 -13.50 2.46
CA LYS A 9 -1.83 -14.81 1.82
C LYS A 9 -0.47 -14.89 1.11
N LEU A 10 -0.11 -13.84 0.36
CA LEU A 10 1.19 -13.77 -0.31
C LEU A 10 2.36 -13.81 0.70
N LEU A 11 2.27 -13.05 1.78
CA LEU A 11 3.29 -13.05 2.84
C LEU A 11 3.39 -14.39 3.58
N ALA A 12 2.29 -15.14 3.69
CA ALA A 12 2.33 -16.49 4.25
C ALA A 12 3.08 -17.47 3.33
N SER A 13 2.96 -17.31 2.00
CA SER A 13 3.66 -18.17 1.03
C SER A 13 5.18 -17.93 0.94
N THR A 14 5.68 -16.80 1.46
CA THR A 14 7.12 -16.48 1.42
C THR A 14 7.91 -17.05 2.59
N ASN A 15 7.26 -17.82 3.49
CA ASN A 15 7.89 -18.45 4.66
C ASN A 15 8.67 -17.46 5.55
N LEU A 16 8.20 -16.21 5.65
CA LEU A 16 8.87 -15.15 6.42
C LEU A 16 9.07 -15.51 7.90
N GLN A 17 8.19 -16.34 8.45
CA GLN A 17 8.27 -16.84 9.82
C GLN A 17 9.52 -17.68 10.11
N ASN A 18 10.20 -18.19 9.08
CA ASN A 18 11.42 -18.98 9.23
C ASN A 18 12.67 -18.11 9.39
N TYR A 19 12.56 -16.79 9.21
CA TYR A 19 13.67 -15.86 9.34
C TYR A 19 13.67 -15.20 10.73
N PRO A 20 14.84 -14.77 11.24
CA PRO A 20 14.91 -14.04 12.51
C PRO A 20 14.05 -12.78 12.51
N GLY A 21 13.31 -12.54 13.61
CA GLY A 21 12.36 -11.42 13.70
C GLY A 21 13.00 -10.02 13.64
N ASN A 22 14.31 -9.92 13.79
CA ASN A 22 15.07 -8.67 13.65
C ASN A 22 15.58 -8.42 12.21
N TYR A 23 15.26 -9.27 11.24
CA TYR A 23 15.67 -9.08 9.85
C TYR A 23 14.71 -8.13 9.13
N TYR A 24 15.24 -7.37 8.17
CA TYR A 24 14.41 -6.68 7.18
C TYR A 24 13.75 -7.70 6.27
N ILE A 25 12.46 -7.51 5.95
CA ILE A 25 11.71 -8.36 5.01
C ILE A 25 12.34 -8.34 3.61
N PHE A 26 12.78 -7.17 3.16
CA PHE A 26 13.54 -6.99 1.93
C PHE A 26 14.89 -6.38 2.28
N SER A 27 15.95 -7.17 2.13
CA SER A 27 17.31 -6.75 2.46
C SER A 27 18.14 -6.43 1.22
N GLY A 28 19.25 -5.73 1.44
CA GLY A 28 20.29 -5.53 0.45
C GLY A 28 21.29 -6.68 0.33
N ASP A 29 21.17 -7.71 1.18
CA ASP A 29 22.11 -8.84 1.26
C ASP A 29 22.00 -9.74 0.02
N GLY A 30 23.13 -10.33 -0.41
CA GLY A 30 23.18 -11.25 -1.54
C GLY A 30 22.58 -10.67 -2.82
N THR A 31 21.67 -11.43 -3.45
CA THR A 31 20.93 -11.00 -4.66
C THR A 31 19.93 -9.86 -4.38
N GLY A 32 19.68 -9.52 -3.11
CA GLY A 32 18.73 -8.51 -2.67
C GLY A 32 17.28 -8.99 -2.66
N PHE A 33 16.40 -8.22 -2.02
CA PHE A 33 14.94 -8.48 -1.93
C PHE A 33 14.54 -9.79 -1.22
N MET A 34 15.49 -10.45 -0.54
CA MET A 34 15.23 -11.54 0.40
C MET A 34 15.39 -11.04 1.84
N PRO A 35 14.82 -11.73 2.86
CA PRO A 35 15.01 -11.31 4.24
C PRO A 35 16.47 -11.33 4.67
N GLY A 36 16.91 -10.32 5.42
CA GLY A 36 18.32 -10.17 5.78
C GLY A 36 18.60 -9.02 6.75
N LYS A 37 19.87 -8.85 7.12
CA LYS A 37 20.32 -7.90 8.16
C LYS A 37 20.47 -6.49 7.61
N THR A 38 20.78 -6.34 6.33
CA THR A 38 21.05 -5.02 5.73
C THR A 38 19.80 -4.43 5.11
N LYS A 39 19.49 -3.17 5.45
CA LYS A 39 18.38 -2.44 4.84
C LYS A 39 18.55 -2.33 3.33
N LEU A 40 17.51 -2.65 2.57
CA LEU A 40 17.49 -2.45 1.13
C LEU A 40 17.57 -0.95 0.78
N ASN A 41 18.47 -0.62 -0.15
CA ASN A 41 18.56 0.72 -0.73
C ASN A 41 17.32 0.99 -1.62
N ARG A 42 16.63 2.12 -1.41
CA ARG A 42 15.41 2.50 -2.14
C ARG A 42 15.62 2.53 -3.66
N GLN A 43 16.78 2.98 -4.11
CA GLN A 43 17.13 3.08 -5.53
C GLN A 43 17.10 1.70 -6.20
N ARG A 44 17.47 0.63 -5.48
CA ARG A 44 17.37 -0.75 -6.00
C ARG A 44 15.91 -1.15 -6.24
N ALA A 45 14.99 -0.77 -5.35
CA ALA A 45 13.55 -1.02 -5.54
C ALA A 45 12.99 -0.28 -6.76
N THR A 46 13.38 0.99 -6.95
CA THR A 46 12.99 1.76 -8.14
C THR A 46 13.55 1.14 -9.42
N ALA A 47 14.83 0.73 -9.42
CA ALA A 47 15.46 0.07 -10.57
C ALA A 47 14.77 -1.26 -10.91
N ARG A 48 14.45 -2.08 -9.89
CA ARG A 48 13.71 -3.33 -10.07
C ARG A 48 12.32 -3.10 -10.65
N TRP A 49 11.63 -2.04 -10.24
CA TRP A 49 10.33 -1.66 -10.80
C TRP A 49 10.42 -1.27 -12.27
N LEU A 50 11.42 -0.45 -12.63
CA LEU A 50 11.67 -0.07 -14.02
C LEU A 50 11.94 -1.30 -14.89
N ASP A 51 12.85 -2.16 -14.45
CA ASP A 51 13.24 -3.37 -15.18
C ASP A 51 12.07 -4.36 -15.33
N THR A 52 11.46 -4.76 -14.22
CA THR A 52 10.44 -5.82 -14.24
C THR A 52 9.09 -5.33 -14.73
N VAL A 53 8.59 -4.18 -14.25
CA VAL A 53 7.21 -3.75 -14.51
C VAL A 53 7.11 -2.88 -15.75
N LYS A 54 7.95 -1.85 -15.85
CA LYS A 54 7.87 -0.93 -16.99
C LYS A 54 8.41 -1.57 -18.25
N ASN A 55 9.64 -2.08 -18.21
CA ASN A 55 10.29 -2.65 -19.38
C ASN A 55 9.83 -4.08 -19.62
N GLY A 56 9.82 -4.93 -18.59
CA GLY A 56 9.48 -6.34 -18.71
C GLY A 56 8.01 -6.63 -19.03
N LEU A 57 7.08 -5.86 -18.44
CA LEU A 57 5.64 -6.04 -18.66
C LEU A 57 5.02 -4.97 -19.56
N GLY A 58 5.78 -3.96 -19.98
CA GLY A 58 5.25 -2.83 -20.77
C GLY A 58 4.31 -1.90 -19.99
N ILE A 59 4.25 -2.00 -18.66
CA ILE A 59 3.31 -1.21 -17.83
C ILE A 59 3.96 0.13 -17.48
N THR A 60 3.54 1.19 -18.16
CA THR A 60 4.09 2.55 -18.02
C THR A 60 3.54 3.31 -16.80
N LYS A 61 3.57 2.67 -15.63
CA LYS A 61 3.06 3.26 -14.37
C LYS A 61 4.16 3.38 -13.33
N ASP A 62 4.18 4.51 -12.62
CA ASP A 62 5.09 4.71 -11.50
C ASP A 62 4.60 3.97 -10.25
N MET A 63 5.55 3.48 -9.45
CA MET A 63 5.25 2.77 -8.21
C MET A 63 4.36 3.60 -7.27
N TYR A 64 4.57 4.92 -7.19
CA TYR A 64 3.75 5.79 -6.35
C TYR A 64 2.30 5.90 -6.84
N ALA A 65 2.05 5.77 -8.14
CA ALA A 65 0.70 5.81 -8.69
C ALA A 65 -0.18 4.63 -8.23
N LEU A 66 0.43 3.54 -7.77
CA LEU A 66 -0.31 2.43 -7.13
C LEU A 66 -1.02 2.87 -5.84
N LYS A 67 -0.43 3.81 -5.08
CA LYS A 67 -1.08 4.39 -3.90
C LYS A 67 -2.37 5.12 -4.29
N HIS A 68 -2.34 5.86 -5.39
CA HIS A 68 -3.51 6.57 -5.91
C HIS A 68 -4.58 5.58 -6.36
N THR A 69 -4.20 4.59 -7.17
CA THR A 69 -5.10 3.55 -7.65
C THR A 69 -5.76 2.79 -6.50
N GLY A 70 -5.00 2.33 -5.50
CA GLY A 70 -5.60 1.64 -4.35
C GLY A 70 -6.61 2.48 -3.57
N ASN A 71 -6.41 3.81 -3.49
CA ASN A 71 -7.39 4.69 -2.86
C ASN A 71 -8.66 4.89 -3.70
N ILE A 72 -8.53 5.03 -5.01
CA ILE A 72 -9.67 5.14 -5.93
C ILE A 72 -10.46 3.84 -5.93
N ASP A 73 -9.78 2.70 -6.10
CA ASP A 73 -10.40 1.37 -6.13
C ASP A 73 -11.14 1.06 -4.83
N TYR A 74 -10.59 1.46 -3.68
CA TYR A 74 -11.29 1.33 -2.41
C TYR A 74 -12.63 2.09 -2.41
N LEU A 75 -12.63 3.35 -2.84
CA LEU A 75 -13.84 4.17 -2.87
C LEU A 75 -14.88 3.64 -3.85
N LEU A 76 -14.45 3.20 -5.05
CA LEU A 76 -15.35 2.66 -6.07
C LEU A 76 -15.97 1.33 -5.62
N ASN A 77 -15.18 0.43 -5.05
CA ASN A 77 -15.66 -0.90 -4.64
C ASN A 77 -16.48 -0.87 -3.33
N ASN A 78 -16.41 0.21 -2.56
CA ASN A 78 -17.12 0.34 -1.28
C ASN A 78 -18.06 1.56 -1.28
N LYS A 79 -18.52 2.03 -2.44
CA LYS A 79 -19.29 3.28 -2.60
C LYS A 79 -20.48 3.43 -1.63
N ASP A 80 -21.12 2.31 -1.27
CA ASP A 80 -22.32 2.29 -0.41
C ASP A 80 -21.98 2.09 1.09
N ASN A 81 -20.72 1.79 1.42
CA ASN A 81 -20.23 1.56 2.78
C ASN A 81 -18.74 1.94 2.92
N ILE A 82 -18.43 3.21 2.71
CA ILE A 82 -17.05 3.71 2.78
C ILE A 82 -16.63 3.86 4.25
N ASP A 83 -15.60 3.13 4.67
CA ASP A 83 -14.90 3.44 5.93
C ASP A 83 -13.72 4.39 5.65
N LEU A 84 -13.95 5.69 5.86
CA LEU A 84 -12.92 6.71 5.64
C LEU A 84 -11.82 6.67 6.72
N LYS A 85 -12.13 6.19 7.93
CA LYS A 85 -11.16 6.07 9.02
C LYS A 85 -10.16 4.96 8.71
N TRP A 86 -10.63 3.83 8.19
CA TRP A 86 -9.78 2.77 7.66
C TRP A 86 -8.84 3.29 6.58
N GLN A 87 -9.37 4.02 5.60
CA GLN A 87 -8.55 4.61 4.54
C GLN A 87 -7.53 5.64 5.07
N GLN A 88 -7.91 6.44 6.07
CA GLN A 88 -6.99 7.34 6.77
C GLN A 88 -5.82 6.57 7.38
N MET A 89 -6.11 5.48 8.11
CA MET A 89 -5.10 4.63 8.76
C MET A 89 -4.18 3.95 7.75
N GLN A 90 -4.72 3.49 6.61
CA GLN A 90 -3.92 2.92 5.52
C GLN A 90 -2.95 3.93 4.92
N ASN A 91 -3.40 5.17 4.72
CA ASN A 91 -2.55 6.22 4.17
C ASN A 91 -1.62 6.89 5.19
N ARG A 92 -1.78 6.58 6.48
CA ARG A 92 -1.10 7.26 7.60
C ARG A 92 -1.33 8.77 7.61
N HIS A 93 -2.51 9.22 7.20
CA HIS A 93 -2.88 10.62 7.30
C HIS A 93 -3.20 10.98 8.75
N SER A 94 -2.76 12.15 9.20
CA SER A 94 -2.97 12.58 10.60
C SER A 94 -4.42 12.94 10.91
N SER A 95 -5.26 13.21 9.90
CA SER A 95 -6.68 13.49 10.09
C SER A 95 -7.55 12.98 8.91
N SER A 96 -8.86 12.82 9.17
CA SER A 96 -9.85 12.51 8.15
C SER A 96 -9.90 13.59 7.07
N ALA A 97 -9.85 14.87 7.46
CA ALA A 97 -9.83 16.01 6.54
C ALA A 97 -8.69 15.95 5.49
N ILE A 98 -7.51 15.45 5.86
CA ILE A 98 -6.42 15.22 4.91
C ILE A 98 -6.79 14.14 3.90
N THR A 99 -7.42 13.06 4.37
CA THR A 99 -7.89 11.94 3.51
C THR A 99 -8.98 12.40 2.56
N GLU A 100 -9.96 13.17 3.03
CA GLU A 100 -11.00 13.75 2.17
C GLU A 100 -10.40 14.66 1.10
N ARG A 101 -9.55 15.61 1.49
CA ARG A 101 -8.88 16.50 0.53
C ARG A 101 -8.05 15.72 -0.48
N TYR A 102 -7.37 14.67 -0.04
CA TYR A 102 -6.61 13.80 -0.92
C TYR A 102 -7.53 13.07 -1.92
N ASN A 103 -8.63 12.47 -1.46
CA ASN A 103 -9.59 11.78 -2.32
C ASN A 103 -10.26 12.72 -3.34
N ARG A 104 -10.60 13.95 -2.92
CA ARG A 104 -11.11 15.00 -3.82
C ARG A 104 -10.10 15.35 -4.91
N LYS A 105 -8.80 15.47 -4.56
CA LYS A 105 -7.73 15.70 -5.54
C LYS A 105 -7.58 14.55 -6.54
N LEU A 106 -7.98 13.33 -6.17
CA LEU A 106 -8.01 12.17 -7.07
C LEU A 106 -9.26 12.12 -7.96
N GLY A 107 -10.18 13.07 -7.84
CA GLY A 107 -11.42 13.10 -8.61
C GLY A 107 -12.50 12.13 -8.09
N ALA A 108 -12.36 11.60 -6.88
CA ALA A 108 -13.37 10.75 -6.26
C ALA A 108 -14.36 11.62 -5.47
N TYR A 109 -15.54 11.88 -6.05
CA TYR A 109 -16.54 12.82 -5.52
C TYR A 109 -17.65 12.20 -4.66
N PHE A 110 -17.52 10.93 -4.23
CA PHE A 110 -18.63 10.16 -3.63
C PHE A 110 -18.60 10.06 -2.09
N ILE A 111 -17.87 10.94 -1.39
CA ILE A 111 -17.70 10.83 0.07
C ILE A 111 -18.65 11.79 0.79
N ASN A 112 -19.69 11.25 1.42
CA ASN A 112 -20.61 11.98 2.28
C ASN A 112 -20.17 11.94 3.75
N CYS A 113 -20.57 12.95 4.55
CA CYS A 113 -20.25 13.01 5.99
C CYS A 113 -20.76 11.81 6.80
N SER A 114 -21.80 11.12 6.31
CA SER A 114 -22.32 9.88 6.90
C SER A 114 -21.31 8.73 6.92
N ASN A 115 -20.28 8.79 6.08
CA ASN A 115 -19.27 7.75 5.91
C ASN A 115 -18.12 7.87 6.93
N LEU A 116 -18.27 8.77 7.92
CA LEU A 116 -17.38 8.92 9.06
C LEU A 116 -17.89 8.05 10.22
N HIS A 117 -17.57 6.76 10.18
CA HIS A 117 -17.90 5.84 11.28
C HIS A 117 -16.87 5.98 12.41
N PHE A 118 -17.19 6.84 13.40
CA PHE A 118 -16.37 7.04 14.60
C PHE A 118 -16.63 6.02 15.72
N ARG A 119 -17.55 5.07 15.53
CA ARG A 119 -18.15 4.30 16.63
C ARG A 119 -17.47 2.97 16.97
N ASP A 120 -16.53 2.49 16.17
CA ASP A 120 -15.94 1.17 16.37
C ASP A 120 -14.43 1.21 16.60
N PHE A 121 -13.96 1.96 17.61
CA PHE A 121 -12.66 1.77 18.28
C PHE A 121 -12.67 2.33 19.71
#